data_AF-A0A9D1JSI7-F1
#
_entry.id   AF-A0A9D1JSI7-F1
#
_cell.length_a   1.000
_cell.length_b   1.000
_cell.length_c   1.000
_cell.angle_alpha   90.00
_cell.angle_beta   90.00
_cell.angle_gamma   90.00
#
_symmetry.space_group_name_H-M   'P 1'
#
loop_
_entity.id
_entity.type
_entity.pdbx_description
1 polymer ?
#
loop_
_entity_poly.entity_id
_entity_poly.type
_entity_poly.pdbx_seq_one_letter_code
_entity_poly.pdbx_strand_id
1 'polypeptide(L)'
;MWPAARSPSISASINAENASIYHAVIGGNGNDGGTITLTVIPDEGYELDTLTVTDNQGSQRKLTSLGGGKYTFTMPSGSVTVSAVFTRILLFVDVDKASWYAGAVRYVYDCGLMNGTDTDRFSPDSTASRAMIATVLWRMAGSPVVSDALPFADVADGTWYTESARWASVVGIVGGYRDDAFGPDDAVTREQLAAMLMRFVELYNP
;
A
#
# COMPACT_ATOMS: atom_id res chain seq x y z
N MET A 1 -48.43 33.11 12.42
CA MET A 1 -47.60 31.88 12.43
C MET A 1 -46.37 32.14 11.59
N TRP A 2 -45.20 32.35 12.20
CA TRP A 2 -43.93 32.39 11.47
C TRP A 2 -43.53 30.95 11.10
N PRO A 3 -43.01 30.68 9.89
CA PRO A 3 -42.48 29.37 9.57
C PRO A 3 -41.22 29.14 10.40
N ALA A 4 -41.13 27.99 11.08
CA ALA A 4 -39.95 27.59 11.84
C ALA A 4 -38.73 27.53 10.89
N ALA A 5 -37.66 28.26 11.24
CA ALA A 5 -36.40 28.17 10.54
C ALA A 5 -35.88 26.73 10.63
N ARG A 6 -35.56 26.12 9.47
CA ARG A 6 -34.91 24.81 9.45
C ARG A 6 -33.55 24.94 10.12
N SER A 7 -33.27 24.09 11.12
CA SER A 7 -31.97 24.04 11.77
C SER A 7 -30.86 23.76 10.74
N PRO A 8 -29.69 24.41 10.83
CA PRO A 8 -28.55 24.06 10.00
C PRO A 8 -28.25 22.57 10.16
N SER A 9 -28.04 21.88 9.04
CA SER A 9 -27.72 20.45 9.03
C SER A 9 -26.48 20.20 8.17
N ILE A 10 -25.71 19.19 8.54
CA ILE A 10 -24.52 18.76 7.80
C ILE A 10 -24.84 17.39 7.22
N SER A 11 -24.72 17.26 5.90
CA SER A 11 -24.73 15.95 5.22
C SER A 11 -23.32 15.64 4.75
N ALA A 12 -22.76 14.51 5.19
CA ALA A 12 -21.50 14.01 4.66
C ALA A 12 -21.81 12.99 3.55
N SER A 13 -21.21 13.15 2.39
CA SER A 13 -21.28 12.20 1.28
C SER A 13 -19.88 11.76 0.90
N ILE A 14 -19.63 10.46 0.97
CA ILE A 14 -18.38 9.84 0.58
C ILE A 14 -18.56 9.30 -0.83
N ASN A 15 -17.81 9.82 -1.80
CA ASN A 15 -17.78 9.27 -3.15
C ASN A 15 -16.49 8.47 -3.32
N ALA A 16 -16.39 7.31 -2.68
CA ALA A 16 -15.40 6.28 -3.02
C ALA A 16 -15.81 4.94 -2.40
N GLU A 17 -15.77 3.86 -3.18
CA GLU A 17 -16.02 2.49 -2.74
C GLU A 17 -14.87 1.89 -1.89
N ASN A 18 -13.81 2.64 -1.58
CA ASN A 18 -12.59 2.10 -0.96
C ASN A 18 -11.92 3.05 0.06
N ALA A 19 -12.72 3.85 0.76
CA ALA A 19 -12.28 4.61 1.94
C ALA A 19 -13.47 4.88 2.86
N SER A 20 -13.29 4.72 4.17
CA SER A 20 -14.30 5.11 5.16
C SER A 20 -14.01 6.53 5.66
N ILE A 21 -14.95 7.49 5.54
CA ILE A 21 -14.92 8.70 6.37
C ILE A 21 -15.34 8.24 7.76
N TYR A 22 -14.37 7.86 8.59
CA TYR A 22 -14.69 7.28 9.88
C TYR A 22 -15.34 8.27 10.83
N HIS A 23 -15.10 9.58 10.73
CA HIS A 23 -15.61 10.53 11.71
C HIS A 23 -15.60 11.99 11.21
N ALA A 24 -16.73 12.47 10.69
CA ALA A 24 -17.05 13.89 10.85
C ALA A 24 -17.49 14.11 12.31
N VAL A 25 -16.55 14.16 13.26
CA VAL A 25 -16.88 14.63 14.62
C VAL A 25 -17.19 16.12 14.50
N ILE A 26 -18.48 16.45 14.58
CA ILE A 26 -18.98 17.82 14.69
C ILE A 26 -18.57 18.34 16.07
N GLY A 27 -17.34 18.83 16.18
CA GLY A 27 -16.89 19.57 17.36
C GLY A 27 -17.42 21.01 17.28
N GLY A 28 -18.60 21.25 17.86
CA GLY A 28 -19.17 22.59 18.01
C GLY A 28 -20.69 22.63 17.95
N ASN A 29 -21.31 23.58 18.65
CA ASN A 29 -22.74 23.88 18.50
C ASN A 29 -22.99 24.31 17.06
N GLY A 30 -23.77 23.53 16.30
CA GLY A 30 -24.17 23.77 14.91
C GLY A 30 -25.08 24.98 14.72
N ASN A 31 -24.65 26.16 15.18
CA ASN A 31 -25.29 27.45 14.97
C ASN A 31 -24.49 28.28 13.95
N ASP A 32 -25.20 29.17 13.26
CA ASP A 32 -24.63 30.14 12.31
C ASP A 32 -23.41 30.86 12.91
N GLY A 33 -22.30 30.89 12.19
CA GLY A 33 -21.02 31.47 12.64
C GLY A 33 -20.14 30.57 13.52
N GLY A 34 -20.60 29.37 13.88
CA GLY A 34 -19.79 28.39 14.61
C GLY A 34 -18.65 27.81 13.78
N THR A 35 -17.50 27.54 14.39
CA THR A 35 -16.39 26.82 13.72
C THR A 35 -16.63 25.32 13.80
N ILE A 36 -16.62 24.65 12.65
CA ILE A 36 -16.69 23.19 12.54
C ILE A 36 -15.30 22.66 12.24
N THR A 37 -14.92 21.57 12.90
CA THR A 37 -13.69 20.81 12.61
C THR A 37 -14.04 19.49 11.93
N LEU A 38 -13.39 19.20 10.81
CA LEU A 38 -13.42 17.93 10.09
C LEU A 38 -12.14 17.17 10.40
N THR A 39 -12.25 15.86 10.67
CA THR A 39 -11.10 14.96 10.77
C THR A 39 -11.18 13.96 9.64
N VAL A 40 -10.19 13.97 8.76
CA VAL A 40 -10.08 13.06 7.62
C VAL A 40 -9.03 12.02 7.95
N ILE A 41 -9.42 10.76 7.89
CA ILE A 41 -8.56 9.59 8.12
C ILE A 41 -8.69 8.73 6.86
N PRO A 42 -7.72 8.80 5.93
CA PRO A 42 -7.69 7.88 4.79
C PRO A 42 -7.51 6.43 5.27
N ASP A 43 -8.08 5.47 4.53
CA ASP A 43 -7.76 4.05 4.70
C ASP A 43 -6.28 3.78 4.34
N GLU A 44 -5.75 2.65 4.81
CA GLU A 44 -4.36 2.29 4.54
C GLU A 44 -4.05 2.23 3.03
N GLY A 45 -2.96 2.88 2.62
CA GLY A 45 -2.56 2.97 1.20
C GLY A 45 -3.29 4.06 0.40
N TYR A 46 -4.10 4.89 1.06
CA TYR A 46 -4.77 6.05 0.46
C TYR A 46 -4.36 7.34 1.14
N GLU A 47 -4.43 8.43 0.39
CA GLU A 47 -4.29 9.80 0.88
C GLU A 47 -5.49 10.64 0.45
N LEU A 48 -5.71 11.75 1.15
CA LEU A 48 -6.74 12.72 0.79
C LEU A 48 -6.30 13.46 -0.48
N ASP A 49 -7.05 13.30 -1.57
CA ASP A 49 -6.84 14.03 -2.82
C ASP A 49 -7.56 15.37 -2.77
N THR A 50 -8.87 15.34 -2.53
CA THR A 50 -9.70 16.54 -2.50
C THR A 50 -10.64 16.53 -1.32
N LEU A 51 -10.76 17.65 -0.62
CA LEU A 51 -11.77 17.89 0.41
C LEU A 51 -12.52 19.18 0.08
N THR A 52 -13.85 19.09 0.03
CA THR A 52 -14.71 20.24 -0.25
C THR A 52 -15.87 20.30 0.73
N VAL A 53 -16.27 21.54 1.05
CA VAL A 53 -17.49 21.84 1.80
C VAL A 53 -18.29 22.80 0.95
N THR A 54 -19.52 22.43 0.60
CA THR A 54 -20.38 23.20 -0.30
C THR A 54 -21.67 23.55 0.42
N ASP A 55 -22.08 24.81 0.39
CA ASP A 55 -23.35 25.22 0.99
C ASP A 55 -24.57 24.80 0.15
N ASN A 56 -25.76 25.04 0.70
CA ASN A 56 -27.03 24.79 0.01
C ASN A 56 -27.29 25.68 -1.23
N GLN A 57 -26.41 26.65 -1.51
CA GLN A 57 -26.43 27.47 -2.73
C GLN A 57 -25.38 27.02 -3.76
N GLY A 58 -24.63 25.96 -3.48
CA GLY A 58 -23.57 25.45 -4.35
C GLY A 58 -22.23 26.18 -4.20
N SER A 59 -22.09 27.11 -3.25
CA SER A 59 -20.85 27.85 -3.00
C SER A 59 -19.91 27.07 -2.08
N GLN A 60 -18.66 26.92 -2.50
CA GLN A 60 -17.63 26.29 -1.67
C GLN A 60 -17.26 27.16 -0.47
N ARG A 61 -17.02 26.51 0.66
CA ARG A 61 -16.50 27.12 1.89
C ARG A 61 -15.00 26.93 1.95
N LYS A 62 -14.32 28.01 2.33
CA LYS A 62 -12.88 27.99 2.58
C LYS A 62 -12.61 27.08 3.76
N LEU A 63 -11.70 26.12 3.55
CA LEU A 63 -11.16 25.28 4.60
C LEU A 63 -9.82 25.84 5.09
N THR A 64 -9.54 25.65 6.37
CA THR A 64 -8.24 25.92 6.97
C THR A 64 -7.67 24.61 7.51
N SER A 65 -6.49 24.20 7.03
CA SER A 65 -5.80 23.01 7.54
C SER A 65 -5.17 23.33 8.90
N LEU A 66 -5.37 22.42 9.86
CA LEU A 66 -4.73 22.45 11.18
C LEU A 66 -3.57 21.44 11.28
N GLY A 67 -3.28 20.70 10.21
CA GLY A 67 -2.36 19.56 10.25
C GLY A 67 -2.99 18.29 10.83
N GLY A 68 -2.31 17.14 10.67
CA GLY A 68 -2.76 15.85 11.21
C GLY A 68 -4.15 15.40 10.73
N GLY A 69 -4.50 15.69 9.47
CA GLY A 69 -5.79 15.34 8.88
C GLY A 69 -6.98 16.20 9.36
N LYS A 70 -6.74 17.30 10.09
CA LYS A 70 -7.79 18.18 10.61
C LYS A 70 -7.96 19.44 9.77
N TYR A 71 -9.22 19.80 9.51
CA TYR A 71 -9.61 20.98 8.74
C TYR A 71 -10.75 21.73 9.43
N THR A 72 -10.81 23.05 9.28
CA THR A 72 -11.91 23.84 9.84
C THR A 72 -12.60 24.72 8.82
N PHE A 73 -13.90 24.96 9.01
CA PHE A 73 -14.65 25.98 8.29
C PHE A 73 -15.68 26.65 9.22
N THR A 74 -16.15 27.84 8.85
CA THR A 74 -17.24 28.53 9.56
C THR A 74 -18.59 28.08 9.00
N MET A 75 -19.47 27.60 9.87
CA MET A 75 -20.81 27.16 9.52
C MET A 75 -21.62 28.34 8.99
N PRO A 76 -22.18 28.24 7.76
CA PRO A 76 -23.10 29.24 7.27
C PRO A 76 -24.50 29.06 7.88
N SER A 77 -25.38 30.03 7.66
CA SER A 77 -26.79 29.96 8.04
C SER A 77 -27.59 28.83 7.37
N GLY A 78 -27.03 28.23 6.31
CA GLY A 78 -27.61 27.11 5.56
C GLY A 78 -26.92 25.77 5.83
N SER A 79 -27.53 24.70 5.31
CA SER A 79 -26.90 23.37 5.36
C SER A 79 -25.67 23.30 4.45
N VAL A 80 -24.76 22.38 4.76
CA VAL A 80 -23.57 22.13 3.94
C VAL A 80 -23.43 20.64 3.60
N THR A 81 -22.83 20.37 2.45
CA THR A 81 -22.38 19.05 2.02
C THR A 81 -20.87 18.96 2.11
N VAL A 82 -20.35 17.94 2.78
CA VAL A 82 -18.91 17.64 2.82
C VAL A 82 -18.64 16.51 1.85
N SER A 83 -17.70 16.70 0.92
CA SER A 83 -17.24 15.68 -0.01
C SER A 83 -15.73 15.51 0.08
N ALA A 84 -15.29 14.27 0.25
CA ALA A 84 -13.88 13.89 0.21
C ALA A 84 -13.65 12.90 -0.94
N VAL A 85 -12.55 13.09 -1.66
CA VAL A 85 -12.03 12.17 -2.67
C VAL A 85 -10.66 11.72 -2.18
N PHE A 86 -10.43 10.42 -2.24
CA PHE A 86 -9.15 9.82 -1.86
C PHE A 86 -8.46 9.28 -3.09
N THR A 87 -7.15 9.44 -3.14
CA THR A 87 -6.30 8.80 -4.16
C THR A 87 -5.40 7.79 -3.48
N ARG A 88 -5.01 6.77 -4.24
CA ARG A 88 -4.05 5.77 -3.78
C ARG A 88 -2.67 6.42 -3.67
N ILE A 89 -1.96 6.15 -2.57
CA ILE A 89 -0.58 6.59 -2.39
C ILE A 89 0.30 5.88 -3.41
N LEU A 90 1.06 6.65 -4.20
CA LEU A 90 2.12 6.10 -5.04
C LEU A 90 3.31 5.74 -4.14
N LEU A 91 3.53 4.44 -3.92
CA LEU A 91 4.69 3.97 -3.16
C LEU A 91 5.98 4.05 -3.95
N PHE A 92 5.89 3.81 -5.25
CA PHE A 92 7.04 3.77 -6.15
C PHE A 92 6.79 4.71 -7.31
N VAL A 93 7.77 5.55 -7.62
CA VAL A 93 7.67 6.58 -8.67
C VAL A 93 7.61 5.99 -10.08
N ASP A 94 8.00 4.72 -10.22
CA ASP A 94 8.00 3.96 -11.47
C ASP A 94 6.83 2.98 -11.59
N VAL A 95 5.79 3.12 -10.76
CA VAL A 95 4.57 2.31 -10.82
C VAL A 95 3.38 3.23 -11.08
N ASP A 96 2.91 3.25 -12.34
CA ASP A 96 1.65 3.92 -12.68
C ASP A 96 0.47 3.21 -12.00
N LYS A 97 -0.37 3.97 -11.29
CA LYS A 97 -1.58 3.47 -10.62
C LYS A 97 -2.57 2.82 -11.58
N ALA A 98 -2.55 3.18 -12.86
CA ALA A 98 -3.38 2.60 -13.90
C ALA A 98 -2.82 1.30 -14.49
N SER A 99 -1.55 0.96 -14.20
CA SER A 99 -0.94 -0.30 -14.66
C SER A 99 -1.67 -1.51 -14.10
N TRP A 100 -1.85 -2.54 -14.93
CA TRP A 100 -2.52 -3.79 -14.55
C TRP A 100 -1.85 -4.49 -13.35
N TYR A 101 -0.53 -4.28 -13.15
CA TYR A 101 0.24 -4.85 -12.05
C TYR A 101 0.25 -3.99 -10.78
N ALA A 102 -0.27 -2.75 -10.80
CA ALA A 102 -0.17 -1.82 -9.66
C ALA A 102 -0.81 -2.38 -8.38
N GLY A 103 -1.91 -3.13 -8.53
CA GLY A 103 -2.54 -3.87 -7.43
C GLY A 103 -1.62 -4.94 -6.84
N ALA A 104 -0.97 -5.74 -7.70
CA ALA A 104 -0.07 -6.81 -7.29
C ALA A 104 1.19 -6.29 -6.60
N VAL A 105 1.81 -5.24 -7.16
CA VAL A 105 2.96 -4.55 -6.55
C VAL A 105 2.65 -4.09 -5.13
N ARG A 106 1.48 -3.48 -4.93
CA ARG A 106 1.04 -3.06 -3.60
C ARG A 106 0.91 -4.25 -2.65
N TYR A 107 0.24 -5.31 -3.10
CA TYR A 107 0.02 -6.50 -2.27
C TYR A 107 1.33 -7.12 -1.79
N VAL A 108 2.30 -7.32 -2.69
CA VAL A 108 3.60 -7.91 -2.32
C VAL A 108 4.43 -6.98 -1.44
N TYR A 109 4.27 -5.66 -1.56
CA TYR A 109 4.89 -4.70 -0.66
C TYR A 109 4.27 -4.75 0.74
N ASP A 110 2.94 -4.74 0.84
CA ASP A 110 2.21 -4.77 2.12
C ASP A 110 2.45 -6.06 2.89
N CYS A 111 2.58 -7.18 2.17
CA CYS A 111 2.94 -8.46 2.76
C CYS A 111 4.44 -8.57 3.09
N GLY A 112 5.25 -7.53 2.80
CA GLY A 112 6.70 -7.53 3.02
C GLY A 112 7.46 -8.54 2.15
N LEU A 113 6.87 -9.01 1.05
CA LEU A 113 7.46 -9.99 0.14
C LEU A 113 8.47 -9.33 -0.81
N MET A 114 8.13 -8.15 -1.33
CA MET A 114 8.99 -7.36 -2.23
C MET A 114 9.06 -5.91 -1.76
N ASN A 115 10.27 -5.36 -1.59
CA ASN A 115 10.48 -4.03 -1.00
C ASN A 115 10.88 -2.96 -2.05
N GLY A 116 10.89 -3.33 -3.33
CA GLY A 116 11.49 -2.51 -4.39
C GLY A 116 12.99 -2.77 -4.56
N THR A 117 13.57 -2.11 -5.55
CA THR A 117 14.98 -2.20 -5.93
C THR A 117 15.79 -0.99 -5.44
N ASP A 118 15.10 0.10 -5.07
CA ASP A 118 15.66 1.31 -4.47
C ASP A 118 14.63 1.92 -3.51
N THR A 119 14.96 3.07 -2.92
CA THR A 119 14.16 3.82 -1.95
C THR A 119 12.76 4.15 -2.46
N ASP A 120 12.63 4.50 -3.75
CA ASP A 120 11.38 4.93 -4.37
C ASP A 120 11.06 4.17 -5.68
N ARG A 121 11.76 3.07 -5.98
CA ARG A 121 11.57 2.30 -7.22
C ARG A 121 11.25 0.84 -6.98
N PHE A 122 10.27 0.33 -7.72
CA PHE A 122 9.96 -1.09 -7.78
C PHE A 122 10.66 -1.79 -8.96
N SER A 123 10.90 -1.06 -10.05
CA SER A 123 11.42 -1.58 -11.32
C SER A 123 10.54 -2.68 -11.95
N PRO A 124 9.24 -2.42 -12.20
CA PRO A 124 8.28 -3.45 -12.64
C PRO A 124 8.62 -4.09 -13.99
N ASP A 125 9.32 -3.37 -14.86
CA ASP A 125 9.71 -3.84 -16.19
C ASP A 125 11.13 -4.45 -16.22
N SER A 126 11.81 -4.52 -15.07
CA SER A 126 13.13 -5.17 -14.97
C SER A 126 13.01 -6.68 -14.88
N THR A 127 14.06 -7.37 -15.35
CA THR A 127 14.13 -8.83 -15.26
C THR A 127 14.45 -9.25 -13.83
N ALA A 128 13.60 -10.10 -13.25
CA ALA A 128 13.82 -10.63 -11.91
C ALA A 128 15.00 -11.62 -11.88
N SER A 129 15.87 -11.48 -10.88
CA SER A 129 16.98 -12.41 -10.68
C SER A 129 16.58 -13.62 -9.83
N ARG A 130 17.40 -14.67 -9.85
CA ARG A 130 17.19 -15.87 -9.03
C ARG A 130 17.16 -15.55 -7.54
N ALA A 131 18.04 -14.66 -7.07
CA ALA A 131 18.05 -14.20 -5.69
C ALA A 131 16.73 -13.50 -5.30
N MET A 132 16.14 -12.70 -6.21
CA MET A 132 14.86 -12.04 -5.95
C MET A 132 13.74 -13.05 -5.75
N ILE A 133 13.62 -14.05 -6.62
CA ILE A 133 12.55 -15.07 -6.50
C ILE A 133 12.76 -15.92 -5.24
N ALA A 134 13.99 -16.36 -4.95
CA ALA A 134 14.28 -17.12 -3.73
C ALA A 134 13.92 -16.33 -2.46
N THR A 135 14.22 -15.03 -2.46
CA THR A 135 13.92 -14.13 -1.33
C THR A 135 12.41 -13.93 -1.14
N VAL A 136 11.65 -13.79 -2.23
CA VAL A 136 10.19 -13.68 -2.16
C VAL A 136 9.57 -14.94 -1.54
N LEU A 137 10.00 -16.12 -1.98
CA LEU A 137 9.50 -17.39 -1.45
C LEU A 137 9.92 -17.61 0.00
N TRP A 138 11.14 -17.23 0.37
CA TRP A 138 11.62 -17.29 1.74
C TRP A 138 10.81 -16.39 2.68
N ARG A 139 10.52 -15.15 2.27
CA ARG A 139 9.64 -14.23 3.01
C ARG A 139 8.21 -14.76 3.11
N MET A 140 7.69 -15.34 2.02
CA MET A 140 6.37 -15.97 2.00
C MET A 140 6.28 -17.15 2.96
N ALA A 141 7.39 -17.87 3.19
CA ALA A 141 7.53 -18.93 4.19
C ALA A 141 7.70 -18.42 5.63
N GLY A 142 7.69 -17.11 5.87
CA GLY A 142 7.93 -16.52 7.20
C GLY A 142 9.40 -16.35 7.56
N SER A 143 10.29 -16.32 6.56
CA SER A 143 11.73 -16.11 6.73
C SER A 143 12.41 -17.12 7.67
N PRO A 144 12.20 -18.44 7.48
CA PRO A 144 12.76 -19.47 8.34
C PRO A 144 14.30 -19.46 8.32
N VAL A 145 14.89 -19.69 9.49
CA VAL A 145 16.35 -19.84 9.65
C VAL A 145 16.71 -21.32 9.55
N VAL A 146 17.72 -21.63 8.74
CA VAL A 146 18.30 -22.97 8.63
C VAL A 146 19.76 -22.94 9.05
N SER A 147 20.23 -24.00 9.69
CA SER A 147 21.60 -24.09 10.23
C SER A 147 22.60 -24.76 9.28
N ASP A 148 22.12 -25.29 8.15
CA ASP A 148 22.93 -25.98 7.17
C ASP A 148 23.96 -25.05 6.52
N ALA A 149 25.08 -25.62 6.11
CA ALA A 149 26.12 -24.90 5.39
C ALA A 149 25.56 -24.34 4.08
N LEU A 150 25.95 -23.11 3.74
CA LEU A 150 25.62 -22.49 2.46
C LEU A 150 26.48 -23.19 1.41
N PRO A 151 25.89 -23.91 0.45
CA PRO A 151 26.66 -24.74 -0.46
C PRO A 151 27.22 -23.95 -1.65
N PHE A 152 27.06 -22.63 -1.69
CA PHE A 152 27.36 -21.82 -2.88
C PHE A 152 28.54 -20.87 -2.68
N ALA A 153 29.52 -20.97 -3.57
CA ALA A 153 30.74 -20.15 -3.51
C ALA A 153 30.53 -18.70 -3.99
N ASP A 154 29.50 -18.46 -4.80
CA ASP A 154 29.14 -17.14 -5.36
C ASP A 154 28.09 -16.39 -4.52
N VAL A 155 27.72 -16.92 -3.35
CA VAL A 155 26.85 -16.25 -2.39
C VAL A 155 27.70 -15.79 -1.21
N ALA A 156 28.02 -14.50 -1.19
CA ALA A 156 28.77 -13.91 -0.08
C ALA A 156 27.93 -13.86 1.20
N ASP A 157 28.58 -13.99 2.36
CA ASP A 157 27.92 -13.82 3.65
C ASP A 157 27.45 -12.38 3.86
N GLY A 158 26.31 -12.22 4.54
CA GLY A 158 25.76 -10.91 4.92
C GLY A 158 25.08 -10.12 3.79
N THR A 159 24.92 -10.71 2.61
CA THR A 159 24.12 -10.11 1.53
C THR A 159 22.63 -10.31 1.79
N TRP A 160 21.78 -9.46 1.19
CA TRP A 160 20.33 -9.48 1.41
C TRP A 160 19.66 -10.80 0.99
N TYR A 161 20.32 -11.61 0.15
CA TYR A 161 19.84 -12.90 -0.32
C TYR A 161 20.58 -14.10 0.29
N THR A 162 21.56 -13.92 1.17
CA THR A 162 22.36 -15.04 1.71
C THR A 162 21.47 -16.09 2.37
N GLU A 163 20.58 -15.66 3.27
CA GLU A 163 19.72 -16.58 4.02
C GLU A 163 18.60 -17.18 3.17
N SER A 164 18.06 -16.42 2.23
CA SER A 164 17.04 -16.95 1.32
C SER A 164 17.62 -17.95 0.33
N ALA A 165 18.84 -17.72 -0.18
CA ALA A 165 19.56 -18.68 -1.03
C ALA A 165 19.91 -19.96 -0.27
N ARG A 166 20.40 -19.84 0.97
CA ARG A 166 20.67 -20.97 1.87
C ARG A 166 19.40 -21.79 2.08
N TRP A 167 18.34 -21.17 2.58
CA TRP A 167 17.08 -21.85 2.85
C TRP A 167 16.51 -22.51 1.60
N ALA A 168 16.43 -21.78 0.48
CA ALA A 168 15.84 -22.30 -0.76
C ALA A 168 16.59 -23.51 -1.31
N SER A 169 17.92 -23.59 -1.08
CA SER A 169 18.71 -24.77 -1.40
C SER A 169 18.42 -25.93 -0.46
N VAL A 170 18.37 -25.68 0.85
CA VAL A 170 18.17 -26.71 1.88
C VAL A 170 16.82 -27.41 1.72
N VAL A 171 15.76 -26.64 1.44
CA VAL A 171 14.41 -27.20 1.27
C VAL A 171 14.11 -27.62 -0.17
N GLY A 172 15.10 -27.55 -1.07
CA GLY A 172 15.00 -28.08 -2.44
C GLY A 172 14.17 -27.24 -3.41
N ILE A 173 13.84 -25.97 -3.10
CA ILE A 173 13.17 -25.06 -4.04
C ILE A 173 14.09 -24.70 -5.20
N VAL A 174 15.36 -24.41 -4.89
CA VAL A 174 16.40 -24.09 -5.85
C VAL A 174 17.51 -25.13 -5.77
N GLY A 175 18.02 -25.54 -6.93
CA GLY A 175 19.29 -26.23 -7.03
C GLY A 175 20.40 -25.29 -7.49
N GLY A 176 21.64 -25.64 -7.16
CA GLY A 176 22.84 -25.00 -7.71
C GLY A 176 23.07 -25.36 -9.18
N TYR A 177 23.97 -24.61 -9.79
CA TYR A 177 24.60 -24.94 -11.05
C TYR A 177 25.83 -25.82 -10.82
N ARG A 178 26.63 -26.00 -11.88
CA ARG A 178 27.97 -26.58 -11.74
C ARG A 178 28.86 -25.67 -10.88
N ASP A 179 29.92 -26.26 -10.33
CA ASP A 179 30.97 -25.55 -9.59
C ASP A 179 30.44 -24.77 -8.37
N ASP A 180 29.45 -25.34 -7.68
CA ASP A 180 28.88 -24.78 -6.44
C ASP A 180 28.37 -23.34 -6.60
N ALA A 181 27.78 -23.01 -7.76
CA ALA A 181 27.23 -21.68 -8.03
C ALA A 181 25.70 -21.63 -7.85
N PHE A 182 25.20 -20.55 -7.23
CA PHE A 182 23.77 -20.24 -7.13
C PHE A 182 23.27 -19.42 -8.33
N GLY A 183 24.11 -18.51 -8.84
CA GLY A 183 23.78 -17.48 -9.82
C GLY A 183 22.79 -16.44 -9.29
N PRO A 184 23.12 -15.66 -8.24
CA PRO A 184 22.17 -14.75 -7.58
C PRO A 184 21.60 -13.68 -8.52
N ASP A 185 22.42 -13.19 -9.45
CA ASP A 185 22.06 -12.11 -10.38
C ASP A 185 21.54 -12.61 -11.74
N ASP A 186 21.53 -13.93 -11.96
CA ASP A 186 21.04 -14.49 -13.20
C ASP A 186 19.54 -14.26 -13.36
N ALA A 187 19.13 -13.89 -14.57
CA ALA A 187 17.74 -13.79 -14.97
C ALA A 187 17.01 -15.13 -14.83
N VAL A 188 15.84 -15.12 -14.18
CA VAL A 188 14.97 -16.30 -14.08
C VAL A 188 14.12 -16.43 -15.34
N THR A 189 14.16 -17.59 -16.00
CA THR A 189 13.21 -17.89 -17.09
C THR A 189 11.83 -18.24 -16.53
N ARG A 190 10.80 -18.16 -17.36
CA ARG A 190 9.43 -18.51 -16.96
C ARG A 190 9.30 -19.96 -16.48
N GLU A 191 10.03 -20.87 -17.11
CA GLU A 191 10.06 -22.30 -16.75
C GLU A 191 10.75 -22.52 -15.41
N GLN A 192 11.84 -21.79 -15.16
CA GLN A 192 12.53 -21.84 -13.86
C GLN A 192 11.64 -21.28 -12.74
N LEU A 193 10.96 -20.15 -12.99
CA LEU A 193 10.00 -19.60 -12.04
C LEU A 193 8.89 -20.60 -11.74
N ALA A 194 8.29 -21.21 -12.77
CA ALA A 194 7.24 -22.21 -12.59
C ALA A 194 7.73 -23.43 -11.77
N ALA A 195 8.93 -23.92 -12.05
CA ALA A 195 9.51 -25.03 -11.29
C ALA A 195 9.76 -24.68 -9.82
N MET A 196 10.25 -23.48 -9.53
CA MET A 196 10.44 -23.00 -8.16
C MET A 196 9.11 -22.86 -7.41
N LEU A 197 8.09 -22.29 -8.06
CA LEU A 197 6.75 -22.17 -7.48
C LEU A 197 6.11 -23.53 -7.20
N MET A 198 6.24 -24.49 -8.12
CA MET A 198 5.71 -25.85 -7.93
C MET A 198 6.35 -26.53 -6.72
N ARG A 199 7.68 -26.50 -6.61
CA ARG A 199 8.40 -27.08 -5.45
C ARG A 199 8.02 -26.41 -4.14
N PHE A 200 7.82 -25.08 -4.16
CA PHE A 200 7.33 -24.36 -2.99
C PHE A 200 5.93 -24.82 -2.58
N VAL A 201 5.00 -24.97 -3.53
CA VAL A 201 3.65 -25.46 -3.25
C VAL A 201 3.68 -26.89 -2.71
N GLU A 202 4.46 -27.79 -3.30
CA GLU A 202 4.63 -29.17 -2.82
C GLU A 202 5.16 -29.24 -1.38
N LEU A 203 6.07 -28.33 -1.01
CA LEU A 203 6.61 -28.26 0.35
C LEU A 203 5.55 -27.88 1.40
N TYR A 204 4.59 -27.02 1.05
CA TYR A 204 3.58 -26.49 1.98
C TYR A 204 2.19 -27.10 1.82
N ASN A 205 1.98 -27.94 0.80
CA ASN A 205 0.75 -28.69 0.57
C ASN A 205 1.08 -30.15 0.15
N PRO A 206 1.64 -30.94 1.08
CA PRO A 206 2.16 -32.29 0.82
C PRO A 206 1.08 -33.35 0.63
#